data_AF-A0A968W527-F1
#
_entry.id   AF-A0A968W527-F1
#
_cell.length_a   1.000
_cell.length_b   1.000
_cell.length_c   1.000
_cell.angle_alpha   90.00
_cell.angle_beta   90.00
_cell.angle_gamma   90.00
#
_symmetry.space_group_name_H-M   'P 1'
#
loop_
_entity.id
_entity.type
_entity.pdbx_description
1 polymer ?
#
loop_
_entity_poly.entity_id
_entity_poly.type
_entity_poly.pdbx_seq_one_letter_code
_entity_poly.pdbx_strand_id
1 'polypeptide(L)'
;MLTPLIRRERQKVILISVLGYILPVLLVYLQLVPFAWRFYLLILAAIAIVILTKLYKFSPLELGFTKQHLKTSLKAIALPTLASGLLMVMYYTIKGPRLDNSAYPWAFYVFFVIISSPIQEFLYRGFLFGIFTRAKLATWLQILLSALLYSYVHRIYRDIPTLVFTLVIGLYWGYHYAKYRNIHSVILSHSLLGAIAILLGLV
;
A
#
# COMPACT_ATOMS: atom_id res chain seq x y z
N MET A 1 14.44 -28.70 -7.97
CA MET A 1 15.24 -27.57 -8.52
C MET A 1 14.29 -26.56 -9.16
N LEU A 2 14.48 -25.25 -8.93
CA LEU A 2 13.73 -24.20 -9.65
C LEU A 2 14.22 -24.11 -11.10
N THR A 3 13.32 -23.92 -12.06
CA THR A 3 13.71 -23.70 -13.44
C THR A 3 14.49 -22.39 -13.60
N PRO A 4 15.38 -22.26 -14.60
CA PRO A 4 16.14 -21.02 -14.85
C PRO A 4 15.23 -19.79 -15.03
N LEU A 5 14.06 -19.98 -15.63
CA LEU A 5 13.07 -18.93 -15.83
C LEU A 5 12.51 -18.41 -14.49
N ILE A 6 12.11 -19.31 -13.58
CA ILE A 6 11.60 -18.91 -12.26
C ILE A 6 12.68 -18.21 -11.44
N ARG A 7 13.94 -18.65 -11.56
CA ARG A 7 15.08 -17.98 -10.91
C ARG A 7 15.23 -16.52 -11.38
N ARG A 8 15.14 -16.28 -12.70
CA ARG A 8 15.20 -14.92 -13.27
C ARG A 8 14.03 -14.05 -12.80
N GLU A 9 12.80 -14.57 -12.77
CA GLU A 9 11.65 -13.80 -12.26
C GLU A 9 11.81 -13.43 -10.79
N ARG A 10 12.32 -14.35 -9.95
CA ARG A 10 12.62 -14.04 -8.54
C ARG A 10 13.70 -12.97 -8.38
N GLN A 11 14.74 -12.98 -9.22
CA GLN A 11 15.76 -11.93 -9.22
C GLN A 11 15.17 -10.57 -9.59
N LYS A 12 14.30 -10.52 -10.61
CA LYS A 12 13.58 -9.29 -10.99
C LYS A 12 12.69 -8.79 -9.85
N VAL A 13 11.96 -9.69 -9.18
CA VAL A 13 11.15 -9.33 -8.00
C VAL A 13 12.01 -8.67 -6.93
N ILE A 14 13.15 -9.28 -6.57
CA ILE A 14 14.05 -8.72 -5.56
C ILE A 14 14.52 -7.33 -5.99
N LEU A 15 14.99 -7.17 -7.24
CA LEU A 15 15.48 -5.91 -7.76
C LEU A 15 14.41 -4.82 -7.74
N ILE A 16 13.20 -5.14 -8.19
CA ILE A 16 12.05 -4.23 -8.21
C ILE A 16 11.64 -3.84 -6.79
N SER A 17 11.55 -4.79 -5.86
CA SER A 17 11.24 -4.51 -4.46
C SER A 17 12.31 -3.61 -3.82
N VAL A 18 13.59 -3.88 -4.07
CA VAL A 18 14.68 -3.06 -3.53
C VAL A 18 14.67 -1.65 -4.12
N LEU A 19 14.69 -1.51 -5.44
CA LEU A 19 14.82 -0.20 -6.09
C LEU A 19 13.53 0.63 -6.06
N GLY A 20 12.37 -0.02 -6.19
CA GLY A 20 11.08 0.67 -6.30
C GLY A 20 10.39 0.94 -4.97
N TYR A 21 10.67 0.15 -3.93
CA TYR A 21 9.92 0.22 -2.66
C TYR A 21 10.82 0.47 -1.45
N ILE A 22 12.00 -0.16 -1.38
CA ILE A 22 12.88 -0.04 -0.20
C ILE A 22 13.80 1.17 -0.30
N LEU A 23 14.51 1.33 -1.42
CA LEU A 23 15.51 2.37 -1.61
C LEU A 23 14.93 3.79 -1.48
N PRO A 24 13.81 4.15 -2.12
CA PRO A 24 13.24 5.50 -2.00
C PRO A 24 12.93 5.87 -0.54
N VAL A 25 12.39 4.92 0.21
CA VAL A 25 12.05 5.07 1.63
C VAL A 25 13.33 5.21 2.47
N LEU A 26 14.33 4.37 2.20
CA LEU A 26 15.60 4.39 2.93
C LEU A 26 16.35 5.72 2.75
N LEU A 27 16.35 6.27 1.52
CA LEU A 27 16.97 7.56 1.23
C LEU A 27 16.34 8.71 2.05
N VAL A 28 15.01 8.73 2.19
CA VAL A 28 14.31 9.71 3.02
C VAL A 28 14.56 9.46 4.50
N TYR A 29 14.49 8.21 4.95
CA TYR A 29 14.65 7.83 6.36
C TYR A 29 16.04 8.17 6.91
N LEU A 30 17.10 7.90 6.13
CA LEU A 30 18.49 8.23 6.43
C LEU A 30 18.84 9.71 6.20
N GLN A 31 17.87 10.54 5.80
CA GLN A 31 18.06 11.96 5.53
C GLN A 31 19.03 12.27 4.37
N LEU A 32 19.28 11.30 3.48
CA LEU A 32 20.00 11.53 2.22
C LEU A 32 19.14 12.31 1.21
N VAL A 33 17.81 12.19 1.34
CA VAL A 33 16.83 13.05 0.68
C VAL A 33 16.05 13.80 1.77
N PRO A 34 15.92 15.13 1.69
CA PRO A 34 15.16 15.90 2.67
C PRO A 34 13.71 15.40 2.80
N PHE A 35 13.18 15.35 4.02
CA PHE A 35 11.81 14.87 4.28
C PHE A 35 10.73 15.66 3.50
N ALA A 36 10.98 16.94 3.23
CA ALA A 36 10.11 17.77 2.40
C ALA A 36 9.95 17.21 0.96
N TRP A 37 10.95 16.49 0.46
CA TRP A 37 10.98 15.96 -0.90
C TRP A 37 10.39 14.54 -1.02
N ARG A 38 9.92 13.95 0.08
CA ARG A 38 9.41 12.57 0.14
C ARG A 38 8.35 12.29 -0.93
N PHE A 39 7.39 13.18 -1.14
CA PHE A 39 6.32 12.96 -2.11
C PHE A 39 6.83 12.92 -3.54
N TYR A 40 7.74 13.82 -3.93
CA TYR A 40 8.33 13.81 -5.28
C TYR A 40 9.08 12.50 -5.56
N LEU A 41 9.88 12.04 -4.60
CA LEU A 41 10.63 10.79 -4.74
C LEU A 41 9.69 9.57 -4.82
N LEU A 42 8.66 9.52 -3.98
CA LEU A 42 7.68 8.41 -3.99
C LEU A 42 6.81 8.42 -5.26
N ILE A 43 6.44 9.60 -5.78
CA ILE A 43 5.72 9.74 -7.05
C ILE A 43 6.61 9.26 -8.21
N LEU A 44 7.89 9.63 -8.23
CA LEU A 44 8.83 9.15 -9.24
C LEU A 44 8.95 7.62 -9.22
N ALA A 45 9.06 7.03 -8.02
CA ALA A 45 9.05 5.57 -7.87
C ALA A 45 7.74 4.95 -8.38
N ALA A 46 6.59 5.55 -8.06
CA ALA A 46 5.29 5.08 -8.53
C ALA A 46 5.18 5.14 -10.07
N ILE A 47 5.64 6.21 -10.70
CA ILE A 47 5.68 6.34 -12.17
C ILE A 47 6.55 5.25 -12.79
N ALA A 48 7.73 4.99 -12.22
CA ALA A 48 8.60 3.92 -12.69
C ALA A 48 7.91 2.54 -12.63
N ILE A 49 7.17 2.25 -11.56
CA ILE A 49 6.39 1.01 -11.44
C ILE A 49 5.23 0.95 -12.43
N VAL A 50 4.54 2.07 -12.71
CA VAL A 50 3.49 2.13 -13.74
C VAL A 50 4.07 1.81 -15.12
N ILE A 51 5.24 2.37 -15.46
CA ILE A 51 5.97 2.05 -16.70
C ILE A 51 6.32 0.55 -16.74
N LEU A 52 6.90 0.01 -15.66
CA LEU A 52 7.21 -1.42 -15.56
C LEU A 52 5.97 -2.30 -15.73
N THR A 53 4.81 -1.88 -15.21
CA THR A 53 3.56 -2.61 -15.36
C THR A 53 3.17 -2.76 -16.84
N LYS A 54 3.37 -1.71 -17.64
CA LYS A 54 3.15 -1.73 -19.09
C LYS A 54 4.18 -2.61 -19.80
N LEU A 55 5.46 -2.52 -19.43
CA LEU A 55 6.52 -3.35 -20.00
C LEU A 55 6.31 -4.85 -19.73
N TYR A 56 5.79 -5.18 -18.53
CA TYR A 56 5.40 -6.55 -18.17
C TYR A 56 4.10 -7.00 -18.85
N LYS A 57 3.38 -6.11 -19.54
CA LYS A 57 2.10 -6.39 -20.20
C LYS A 57 1.08 -7.01 -19.24
N PHE A 58 0.98 -6.50 -18.02
CA PHE A 58 -0.08 -6.90 -17.10
C PHE A 58 -1.44 -6.45 -17.63
N SER A 59 -2.41 -7.37 -17.65
CA SER A 59 -3.79 -7.04 -17.92
C SER A 59 -4.46 -6.39 -16.68
N PRO A 60 -5.49 -5.54 -16.87
CA PRO A 60 -6.24 -4.99 -15.74
C PRO A 60 -6.82 -6.07 -14.81
N LEU A 61 -7.24 -7.21 -15.39
CA LEU A 61 -7.76 -8.35 -14.64
C LEU A 61 -6.69 -8.99 -13.75
N GLU A 62 -5.47 -9.20 -14.25
CA GLU A 62 -4.35 -9.70 -13.42
C GLU A 62 -4.06 -8.76 -12.25
N LEU A 63 -4.23 -7.45 -12.43
CA LEU A 63 -4.02 -6.43 -11.40
C LEU A 63 -5.23 -6.26 -10.47
N GLY A 64 -6.34 -6.95 -10.74
CA GLY A 64 -7.56 -6.90 -9.92
C GLY A 64 -8.46 -5.69 -10.18
N PHE A 65 -8.24 -4.95 -11.28
CA PHE A 65 -9.19 -3.97 -11.80
C PHE A 65 -10.30 -4.69 -12.54
N THR A 66 -11.29 -5.14 -11.78
CA THR A 66 -12.40 -5.94 -12.29
C THR A 66 -13.66 -5.69 -11.47
N LYS A 67 -14.82 -5.96 -12.09
CA LYS A 67 -16.11 -5.99 -11.38
C LYS A 67 -16.40 -7.36 -10.74
N GLN A 68 -15.58 -8.38 -11.04
CA GLN A 68 -15.71 -9.70 -10.44
C GLN A 68 -15.60 -9.62 -8.92
N HIS A 69 -16.50 -10.33 -8.23
CA HIS A 69 -16.61 -10.36 -6.76
C HIS A 69 -16.76 -9.00 -6.06
N LEU A 70 -17.01 -7.90 -6.78
CA LEU A 70 -17.02 -6.54 -6.23
C LEU A 70 -17.96 -6.42 -5.02
N LYS A 71 -19.24 -6.79 -5.18
CA LYS A 71 -20.24 -6.74 -4.11
C LYS A 71 -19.84 -7.56 -2.89
N THR A 72 -19.34 -8.77 -3.10
CA THR A 72 -18.92 -9.67 -2.01
C THR A 72 -17.69 -9.14 -1.29
N SER A 73 -16.71 -8.61 -2.04
CA SER A 73 -15.50 -8.00 -1.47
C SER A 73 -15.84 -6.74 -0.65
N LEU A 74 -16.73 -5.87 -1.15
CA LEU A 74 -17.18 -4.68 -0.43
C LEU A 74 -17.88 -5.03 0.89
N LYS A 75 -18.79 -6.03 0.86
CA LYS A 75 -19.44 -6.50 2.09
C LYS A 75 -18.43 -7.06 3.11
N ALA A 76 -17.47 -7.83 2.64
CA ALA A 76 -16.47 -8.45 3.51
C ALA A 76 -15.47 -7.46 4.10
N ILE A 77 -15.21 -6.33 3.43
CA ILE A 77 -14.28 -5.29 3.90
C ILE A 77 -14.94 -4.24 4.79
N ALA A 78 -16.26 -4.06 4.68
CA ALA A 78 -16.98 -2.97 5.34
C ALA A 78 -16.81 -2.98 6.87
N LEU A 79 -17.13 -4.10 7.53
CA LEU A 79 -17.05 -4.17 9.00
C LEU A 79 -15.62 -3.97 9.53
N PRO A 80 -14.58 -4.64 9.00
CA PRO A 80 -13.20 -4.37 9.44
C PRO A 80 -12.74 -2.94 9.19
N THR A 81 -13.20 -2.31 8.10
CA THR A 81 -12.92 -0.89 7.82
C THR A 81 -13.56 0.01 8.87
N LEU A 82 -14.86 -0.16 9.13
CA LEU A 82 -15.58 0.64 10.13
C LEU A 82 -15.01 0.45 11.54
N ALA A 83 -14.71 -0.80 11.91
CA ALA A 83 -14.08 -1.10 13.19
C ALA A 83 -12.70 -0.44 13.34
N SER A 84 -11.87 -0.48 12.29
CA SER A 84 -10.55 0.17 12.32
C SER A 84 -10.67 1.69 12.41
N GLY A 85 -11.60 2.30 11.67
CA GLY A 85 -11.87 3.74 11.78
C GLY A 85 -12.35 4.14 13.17
N LEU A 86 -13.24 3.34 13.78
CA LEU A 86 -13.69 3.57 15.15
C LEU A 86 -12.53 3.46 16.16
N LEU A 87 -11.65 2.47 16.02
CA LEU A 87 -10.46 2.34 16.86
C LEU A 87 -9.53 3.55 16.76
N MET A 88 -9.34 4.12 15.57
CA MET A 88 -8.57 5.37 15.40
C MET A 88 -9.24 6.54 16.12
N VAL A 89 -10.57 6.68 16.02
CA VAL A 89 -11.33 7.72 16.72
C VAL A 89 -11.23 7.53 18.24
N MET A 90 -11.32 6.29 18.74
CA MET A 90 -11.12 6.00 20.16
C MET A 90 -9.70 6.33 20.63
N TYR A 91 -8.69 6.01 19.82
CA TYR A 91 -7.31 6.39 20.11
C TYR A 91 -7.12 7.92 20.17
N TYR A 92 -7.83 8.65 19.31
CA TYR A 92 -7.88 10.11 19.36
C TYR A 92 -8.54 10.62 20.65
N THR A 93 -9.68 10.05 21.08
CA THR A 93 -10.40 10.53 22.29
C THR A 93 -9.62 10.29 23.58
N ILE A 94 -8.78 9.26 23.65
CA ILE A 94 -7.87 9.01 24.79
C ILE A 94 -6.58 9.84 24.74
N LYS A 95 -6.48 10.80 23.83
CA LYS A 95 -5.34 11.72 23.66
C LYS A 95 -4.01 11.00 23.35
N GLY A 96 -4.04 9.97 22.50
CA GLY A 96 -2.80 9.36 21.99
C GLY A 96 -1.87 10.37 21.29
N PRO A 97 -0.56 10.08 21.20
CA PRO A 97 0.41 10.84 20.42
C PRO A 97 -0.05 11.11 18.98
N ARG A 98 0.20 12.33 18.49
CA ARG A 98 -0.29 12.83 17.20
C ARG A 98 0.75 13.70 16.51
N LEU A 99 0.76 13.63 15.18
CA LEU A 99 1.45 14.54 14.28
C LEU A 99 0.60 15.79 14.04
N ASP A 100 1.26 16.93 13.86
CA ASP A 100 0.58 18.15 13.41
C ASP A 100 0.13 17.99 11.95
N ASN A 101 -1.19 18.03 11.76
CA ASN A 101 -1.86 17.90 10.48
C ASN A 101 -2.54 19.20 10.02
N SER A 102 -2.36 20.31 10.75
CA SER A 102 -2.97 21.61 10.45
C SER A 102 -2.55 22.19 9.10
N ALA A 103 -1.39 21.77 8.61
CA ALA A 103 -0.84 22.20 7.33
C ALA A 103 -1.54 21.57 6.09
N TYR A 104 -2.39 20.56 6.25
CA TYR A 104 -3.01 19.87 5.12
C TYR A 104 -4.35 20.51 4.71
N PRO A 105 -4.44 21.16 3.53
CA PRO A 105 -5.69 21.74 3.04
C PRO A 105 -6.66 20.64 2.57
N TRP A 106 -7.95 20.95 2.45
CA TRP A 106 -8.96 20.04 1.91
C TRP A 106 -8.60 19.45 0.53
N ALA A 107 -7.91 20.22 -0.31
CA ALA A 107 -7.41 19.74 -1.61
C ALA A 107 -6.45 18.55 -1.47
N PHE A 108 -5.67 18.46 -0.38
CA PHE A 108 -4.81 17.32 -0.10
C PHE A 108 -5.62 16.05 0.17
N TYR A 109 -6.76 16.14 0.86
CA TYR A 109 -7.64 14.99 1.09
C TYR A 109 -8.26 14.48 -0.20
N VAL A 110 -8.66 15.38 -1.10
CA VAL A 110 -9.17 15.02 -2.44
C VAL A 110 -8.08 14.31 -3.24
N PHE A 111 -6.87 14.89 -3.27
CA PHE A 111 -5.70 14.25 -3.89
C PHE A 111 -5.43 12.87 -3.27
N PHE A 112 -5.48 12.76 -1.95
CA PHE A 112 -5.23 11.51 -1.24
C PHE A 112 -6.23 10.42 -1.63
N VAL A 113 -7.53 10.73 -1.56
CA VAL A 113 -8.61 9.78 -1.80
C VAL A 113 -8.69 9.34 -3.27
N ILE A 114 -8.50 10.27 -4.21
CA ILE A 114 -8.73 10.03 -5.64
C ILE A 114 -7.48 9.56 -6.37
N ILE A 115 -6.29 9.97 -5.91
CA ILE A 115 -5.03 9.73 -6.63
C ILE A 115 -4.09 8.90 -5.77
N SER A 116 -3.73 9.37 -4.58
CA SER A 116 -2.67 8.75 -3.77
C SER A 116 -3.03 7.32 -3.35
N SER A 117 -4.16 7.13 -2.67
CA SER A 117 -4.62 5.83 -2.17
C SER A 117 -4.81 4.81 -3.32
N PRO A 118 -5.51 5.14 -4.43
CA PRO A 118 -5.59 4.25 -5.58
C PRO A 118 -4.25 3.83 -6.17
N ILE A 119 -3.29 4.76 -6.30
CA ILE A 119 -1.94 4.43 -6.77
C ILE A 119 -1.23 3.53 -5.76
N GLN A 120 -1.32 3.81 -4.46
CA GLN A 120 -0.70 2.97 -3.45
C GLN A 120 -1.24 1.54 -3.50
N GLU A 121 -2.57 1.35 -3.57
CA GLU A 121 -3.13 0.01 -3.71
C GLU A 121 -2.71 -0.66 -5.02
N PHE A 122 -2.68 0.09 -6.12
CA PHE A 122 -2.12 -0.41 -7.37
C PHE A 122 -0.70 -0.93 -7.20
N LEU A 123 0.18 -0.20 -6.50
CA LEU A 123 1.56 -0.61 -6.27
C LEU A 123 1.65 -1.88 -5.43
N TYR A 124 0.96 -1.92 -4.29
CA TYR A 124 1.14 -2.99 -3.29
C TYR A 124 0.24 -4.21 -3.52
N ARG A 125 -0.99 -4.02 -4.01
CA ARG A 125 -1.96 -5.10 -4.22
C ARG A 125 -2.00 -5.48 -5.68
N GLY A 126 -2.06 -4.52 -6.61
CA GLY A 126 -2.04 -4.82 -8.04
C GLY A 126 -0.70 -5.41 -8.51
N PHE A 127 0.30 -4.55 -8.61
CA PHE A 127 1.58 -4.86 -9.26
C PHE A 127 2.42 -5.86 -8.47
N LEU A 128 2.64 -5.65 -7.16
CA LEU A 128 3.44 -6.59 -6.35
C LEU A 128 2.87 -8.01 -6.37
N PHE A 129 1.56 -8.21 -6.15
CA PHE A 129 0.99 -9.55 -6.28
C PHE A 129 1.12 -10.10 -7.69
N GLY A 130 1.01 -9.26 -8.72
CA GLY A 130 1.22 -9.64 -10.11
C GLY A 130 2.61 -10.24 -10.33
N ILE A 131 3.68 -9.53 -9.93
CA ILE A 131 5.06 -10.02 -10.08
C ILE A 131 5.35 -11.22 -9.17
N PHE A 132 4.81 -11.24 -7.95
CA PHE A 132 4.97 -12.36 -7.03
C PHE A 132 4.30 -13.64 -7.55
N THR A 133 3.11 -13.50 -8.15
CA THR A 133 2.40 -14.62 -8.78
C THR A 133 3.16 -15.18 -9.97
N ARG A 134 3.71 -14.30 -10.83
CA ARG A 134 4.56 -14.72 -11.96
C ARG A 134 5.86 -15.39 -11.50
N ALA A 135 6.44 -14.93 -10.38
CA ALA A 135 7.59 -15.55 -9.73
C ALA A 135 7.25 -16.84 -8.94
N LYS A 136 5.99 -17.30 -8.99
CA LYS A 136 5.48 -18.52 -8.33
C LYS A 136 5.75 -18.51 -6.82
N LEU A 137 5.54 -17.36 -6.17
CA LEU A 137 5.55 -17.28 -4.71
C LEU A 137 4.21 -17.79 -4.14
N ALA A 138 4.28 -18.50 -3.01
CA ALA A 138 3.09 -18.96 -2.31
C ALA A 138 2.23 -17.76 -1.84
N THR A 139 0.90 -17.88 -1.90
CA THR A 139 -0.03 -16.78 -1.62
C THR A 139 0.21 -16.12 -0.25
N TRP A 140 0.47 -16.90 0.79
CA TRP A 140 0.76 -16.36 2.13
C TRP A 140 2.02 -15.47 2.15
N LEU A 141 3.04 -15.82 1.34
CA LEU A 141 4.26 -15.03 1.21
C LEU A 141 4.00 -13.75 0.42
N GLN A 142 3.11 -13.78 -0.58
CA GLN A 142 2.69 -12.57 -1.30
C GLN A 142 2.02 -11.58 -0.35
N ILE A 143 1.11 -12.07 0.50
CA ILE A 143 0.42 -11.27 1.52
C ILE A 143 1.44 -10.65 2.48
N LEU A 144 2.34 -11.48 3.04
CA LEU A 144 3.35 -11.03 4.00
C LEU A 144 4.28 -9.98 3.40
N LEU A 145 4.87 -10.25 2.23
CA LEU A 145 5.82 -9.33 1.59
C LEU A 145 5.15 -8.02 1.15
N SER A 146 3.94 -8.09 0.60
CA SER A 146 3.17 -6.89 0.24
C SER A 146 2.86 -6.04 1.47
N ALA A 147 2.43 -6.65 2.57
CA ALA A 147 2.14 -5.95 3.82
C ALA A 147 3.38 -5.33 4.47
N LEU A 148 4.51 -6.05 4.47
CA LEU A 148 5.79 -5.53 4.97
C LEU A 148 6.26 -4.33 4.16
N LEU A 149 6.23 -4.41 2.83
CA LEU A 149 6.62 -3.28 1.97
C LEU A 149 5.64 -2.10 2.10
N TYR A 150 4.35 -2.36 2.24
CA TYR A 150 3.33 -1.34 2.49
C TYR A 150 3.54 -0.63 3.84
N SER A 151 3.81 -1.36 4.91
CA SER A 151 4.13 -0.76 6.21
C SER A 151 5.47 -0.01 6.16
N TYR A 152 6.46 -0.54 5.44
CA TYR A 152 7.80 0.03 5.37
C TYR A 152 7.83 1.48 4.86
N VAL A 153 6.96 1.88 3.92
CA VAL A 153 6.90 3.28 3.47
C VAL A 153 6.59 4.26 4.61
N HIS A 154 5.85 3.83 5.62
CA HIS A 154 5.48 4.65 6.77
C HIS A 154 6.64 4.84 7.76
N ARG A 155 7.74 4.11 7.58
CA ARG A 155 8.96 4.27 8.39
C ARG A 155 9.54 5.68 8.29
N ILE A 156 9.28 6.40 7.19
CA ILE A 156 9.72 7.79 7.02
C ILE A 156 9.20 8.73 8.11
N TYR A 157 8.06 8.40 8.73
CA TYR A 157 7.43 9.20 9.79
C TYR A 157 8.03 8.95 11.18
N ARG A 158 8.87 7.91 11.32
CA ARG A 158 9.50 7.52 12.59
C ARG A 158 8.50 7.26 13.73
N ASP A 159 7.27 6.89 13.38
CA ASP A 159 6.19 6.62 14.33
C ASP A 159 5.89 5.10 14.40
N ILE A 160 6.11 4.51 15.58
CA ILE A 160 5.94 3.07 15.80
C ILE A 160 4.46 2.65 15.75
N PRO A 161 3.51 3.35 16.42
CA PRO A 161 2.09 3.04 16.31
C PRO A 161 1.59 2.95 14.87
N THR A 162 1.95 3.92 14.03
CA THR A 162 1.59 3.94 12.60
C THR A 162 2.22 2.80 11.83
N LEU A 163 3.48 2.45 12.11
CA LEU A 163 4.11 1.27 11.51
C LEU A 163 3.36 -0.03 11.86
N VAL A 164 3.01 -0.23 13.13
CA VAL A 164 2.27 -1.42 13.59
C VAL A 164 0.89 -1.45 12.98
N PHE A 165 0.16 -0.33 13.02
CA PHE A 165 -1.19 -0.23 12.46
C PHE A 165 -1.20 -0.52 10.96
N THR A 166 -0.29 0.10 10.20
CA THR A 166 -0.17 -0.09 8.75
C THR A 166 0.24 -1.52 8.39
N LEU A 167 1.04 -2.20 9.22
CA LEU A 167 1.35 -3.62 9.03
C LEU A 167 0.12 -4.50 9.23
N VAL A 168 -0.62 -4.31 10.32
CA VAL A 168 -1.81 -5.12 10.63
C VAL A 168 -2.89 -4.94 9.57
N ILE A 169 -3.24 -3.69 9.24
CA ILE A 169 -4.22 -3.43 8.18
C ILE A 169 -3.68 -3.88 6.81
N GLY A 170 -2.37 -3.77 6.60
CA GLY A 170 -1.70 -4.20 5.39
C GLY A 170 -1.81 -5.70 5.14
N LEU A 171 -1.65 -6.51 6.19
CA LEU A 171 -1.86 -7.96 6.17
C LEU A 171 -3.33 -8.29 5.85
N TYR A 172 -4.27 -7.61 6.50
CA TYR A 172 -5.69 -7.79 6.25
C TYR A 172 -6.07 -7.46 4.80
N TRP A 173 -5.64 -6.31 4.28
CA TRP A 173 -5.87 -5.91 2.89
C TRP A 173 -5.19 -6.85 1.89
N GLY A 174 -3.99 -7.34 2.20
CA GLY A 174 -3.30 -8.35 1.40
C GLY A 174 -4.10 -9.66 1.33
N TYR A 175 -4.58 -10.17 2.46
CA TYR A 175 -5.47 -11.34 2.53
C TYR A 175 -6.78 -11.10 1.76
N HIS A 176 -7.42 -9.96 2.00
CA HIS A 176 -8.67 -9.59 1.34
C HIS A 176 -8.51 -9.58 -0.19
N TYR A 177 -7.45 -8.93 -0.67
CA TYR A 177 -7.13 -8.89 -2.08
C TYR A 177 -6.79 -10.26 -2.65
N ALA A 178 -6.03 -11.09 -1.93
CA ALA A 178 -5.73 -12.46 -2.34
C ALA A 178 -7.00 -13.31 -2.52
N LYS A 179 -7.99 -13.13 -1.63
CA LYS A 179 -9.25 -13.88 -1.63
C LYS A 179 -10.22 -13.45 -2.74
N TYR A 180 -10.39 -12.14 -2.95
CA TYR A 180 -11.42 -11.62 -3.87
C TYR A 180 -10.87 -11.16 -5.22
N ARG A 181 -9.55 -10.95 -5.34
CA ARG A 181 -8.88 -10.41 -6.53
C ARG A 181 -9.55 -9.14 -7.08
N ASN A 182 -10.09 -8.33 -6.18
CA ASN A 182 -10.74 -7.06 -6.49
C ASN A 182 -10.02 -5.94 -5.74
N ILE A 183 -9.44 -4.98 -6.48
CA ILE A 183 -8.68 -3.90 -5.88
C ILE A 183 -9.57 -2.74 -5.40
N HIS A 184 -10.77 -2.59 -5.97
CA HIS A 184 -11.64 -1.44 -5.70
C HIS A 184 -12.13 -1.41 -4.25
N SER A 185 -12.44 -2.57 -3.66
CA SER A 185 -12.84 -2.63 -2.24
C SER A 185 -11.72 -2.20 -1.31
N VAL A 186 -10.48 -2.59 -1.63
CA VAL A 186 -9.29 -2.22 -0.86
C VAL A 186 -8.98 -0.74 -1.03
N ILE A 187 -9.07 -0.20 -2.25
CA ILE A 187 -8.93 1.24 -2.52
C ILE A 187 -9.93 2.04 -1.68
N LEU A 188 -11.19 1.64 -1.67
CA LEU A 188 -12.22 2.34 -0.90
C LEU A 188 -11.91 2.30 0.62
N SER A 189 -11.54 1.14 1.13
CA SER A 189 -11.15 0.95 2.53
C SER A 189 -9.92 1.79 2.89
N HIS A 190 -8.88 1.78 2.07
CA HIS A 190 -7.67 2.58 2.27
C HIS A 190 -7.94 4.07 2.18
N SER A 191 -8.68 4.53 1.17
CA SER A 191 -9.01 5.95 1.04
C SER A 191 -9.77 6.45 2.28
N LEU A 192 -10.72 5.67 2.80
CA LEU A 192 -11.46 6.03 4.01
C LEU A 192 -10.56 6.03 5.26
N LEU A 193 -9.83 4.95 5.52
CA LEU A 193 -8.97 4.85 6.71
C LEU A 193 -7.82 5.85 6.68
N GLY A 194 -7.21 6.07 5.53
CA GLY A 194 -6.13 7.02 5.37
C GLY A 194 -6.61 8.46 5.56
N ALA A 195 -7.77 8.82 5.03
CA ALA A 195 -8.35 10.15 5.27
C ALA A 195 -8.66 10.39 6.75
N ILE A 196 -9.21 9.39 7.45
CA ILE A 196 -9.42 9.44 8.91
C ILE A 196 -8.08 9.56 9.63
N ALA A 197 -7.08 8.77 9.26
CA ALA A 197 -5.77 8.77 9.92
C ALA A 197 -5.05 10.12 9.76
N ILE A 198 -5.06 10.71 8.57
CA ILE A 198 -4.52 12.06 8.31
C ILE A 198 -5.30 13.10 9.13
N LEU A 199 -6.64 13.03 9.14
CA LEU A 199 -7.48 13.97 9.88
C LEU A 199 -7.25 13.92 11.40
N LEU A 200 -6.92 12.75 11.93
CA LEU A 200 -6.64 12.55 13.36
C LEU A 200 -5.17 12.74 13.73
N GLY A 201 -4.29 13.04 12.77
CA GLY A 201 -2.85 13.23 12.99
C GLY A 201 -2.11 11.94 13.29
N LEU A 202 -2.56 10.81 12.77
CA LEU A 202 -1.88 9.52 12.92
C LEU A 202 -0.81 9.32 11.83
N VAL A 203 -0.93 9.97 10.67
CA VAL A 203 -0.02 9.85 9.52
C VAL A 203 0.15 11.19 8.82
#